data_AF-A0A067PMG4-F1
#
_entry.id   AF-A0A067PMG4-F1
#
_cell.length_a   1.000
_cell.length_b   1.000
_cell.length_c   1.000
_cell.angle_alpha   90.00
_cell.angle_beta   90.00
_cell.angle_gamma   90.00
#
_symmetry.space_group_name_H-M   'P 1'
#
loop_
_entity.id
_entity.type
_entity.pdbx_description
1 polymer ?
#
loop_
_entity_poly.entity_id
_entity_poly.type
_entity_poly.pdbx_seq_one_letter_code
_entity_poly.pdbx_strand_id
1 'polypeptide(L)' 'MSSSQAKITQSGDQQNTEDTEEQQATRVPRRTPMACLFCRGRKLKCDGRSTCANCSRRNLPCTYASVSSQQS' A
#
# COMPACT_ATOMS: atom_id res chain seq x y z
N MET A 1 32.93 -41.68 -4.12
CA MET A 1 31.98 -40.90 -4.94
C MET A 1 31.06 -40.18 -3.97
N SER A 2 31.07 -38.85 -4.03
CA SER A 2 30.68 -37.94 -2.94
C SER A 2 29.18 -37.92 -2.61
N SER A 3 28.90 -37.89 -1.31
CA SER A 3 27.59 -37.62 -0.71
C SER A 3 27.14 -36.19 -0.97
N SER A 4 25.87 -35.98 -1.33
CA SER A 4 25.15 -34.71 -1.13
C SER A 4 23.64 -34.95 -1.23
N GLN A 5 22.97 -35.08 -0.08
CA GLN A 5 21.51 -35.06 0.00
C GLN A 5 21.04 -33.60 0.13
N ALA A 6 20.23 -33.14 -0.82
CA ALA A 6 19.65 -31.80 -0.82
C ALA A 6 18.41 -31.75 0.09
N LYS A 7 18.33 -30.69 0.89
CA LYS A 7 17.37 -30.49 1.98
C LYS A 7 16.01 -30.03 1.47
N ILE A 8 14.97 -30.64 2.02
CA ILE A 8 13.56 -30.27 1.95
C ILE A 8 13.38 -29.00 2.80
N THR A 9 12.86 -27.92 2.21
CA THR A 9 12.40 -26.75 2.98
C THR A 9 10.90 -26.60 2.76
N GLN A 10 10.15 -26.80 3.84
CA GLN A 10 8.70 -26.63 3.92
C GLN A 10 8.40 -25.13 4.01
N SER A 11 7.63 -24.60 3.06
CA SER A 11 7.08 -23.25 3.13
C SER A 11 5.81 -23.29 3.96
N GLY A 12 5.92 -22.97 5.25
CA GLY A 12 4.78 -22.60 6.08
C GLY A 12 4.51 -21.11 5.92
N ASP A 13 3.28 -20.74 5.57
CA ASP A 13 2.79 -19.37 5.70
C ASP A 13 1.38 -19.43 6.29
N GLN A 14 1.32 -19.52 7.62
CA GLN A 14 0.14 -19.21 8.42
C GLN A 14 0.38 -17.83 9.01
N GLN A 15 -0.20 -16.78 8.43
CA GLN A 15 -0.18 -15.44 9.01
C GLN A 15 -1.43 -15.25 9.86
N ASN A 16 -1.30 -15.56 11.14
CA ASN A 16 -2.11 -14.97 12.20
C ASN A 16 -1.29 -13.78 12.74
N THR A 17 -1.78 -12.56 12.57
CA THR A 17 -1.11 -11.34 13.08
C THR A 17 -2.02 -10.71 14.11
N GLU A 18 -1.79 -11.13 15.36
CA GLU A 18 -2.25 -10.45 16.56
C GLU A 18 -1.43 -9.17 16.75
N ASP A 19 -2.16 -8.15 17.16
CA ASP A 19 -1.77 -6.76 17.39
C ASP A 19 -0.68 -6.66 18.47
N THR A 20 0.50 -6.12 18.14
CA THR A 20 1.40 -5.51 19.11
C THR A 20 2.22 -4.41 18.45
N GLU A 21 1.94 -3.17 18.86
CA GLU A 21 2.72 -1.97 18.61
C GLU A 21 4.16 -2.13 19.14
N GLU A 22 5.17 -2.27 18.27
CA GLU A 22 6.45 -1.59 18.48
C GLU A 22 7.37 -1.60 17.23
N GLN A 23 7.63 -0.41 16.68
CA GLN A 23 8.92 0.02 16.13
C GLN A 23 9.68 -0.92 15.17
N GLN A 24 9.35 -0.88 13.88
CA GLN A 24 10.29 -0.62 12.75
C GLN A 24 9.48 -0.62 11.46
N ALA A 25 8.73 0.46 11.21
CA ALA A 25 7.94 0.56 9.99
C ALA A 25 8.87 0.77 8.80
N THR A 26 9.25 -0.33 8.13
CA THR A 26 9.30 -0.32 6.65
C THR A 26 7.96 0.22 6.23
N ARG A 27 7.86 1.54 5.99
CA ARG A 27 6.63 2.20 5.56
C ARG A 27 6.35 1.66 4.18
N VAL A 28 5.77 0.46 4.09
CA VAL A 28 5.04 0.03 2.91
C VAL A 28 4.10 1.20 2.67
N PRO A 29 4.28 1.98 1.58
CA PRO A 29 3.37 3.07 1.31
C PRO A 29 2.02 2.38 1.25
N ARG A 30 1.13 2.68 2.20
CA ARG A 30 -0.25 2.19 2.18
C ARG A 30 -0.80 2.76 0.89
N ARG A 31 -0.64 2.02 -0.21
CA ARG A 31 -1.04 2.46 -1.54
C ARG A 31 -2.51 2.72 -1.38
N THR A 32 -2.90 3.99 -1.38
CA THR A 32 -4.31 4.35 -1.30
C THR A 32 -4.96 3.63 -2.47
N PRO A 33 -5.88 2.69 -2.25
CA PRO A 33 -6.52 1.97 -3.35
C PRO A 33 -7.37 2.94 -4.20
N MET A 34 -7.59 4.16 -3.70
CA MET A 34 -8.33 5.21 -4.34
C MET A 34 -7.41 6.25 -4.99
N ALA A 35 -7.74 6.63 -6.23
CA ALA A 35 -7.21 7.82 -6.86
C ALA A 35 -7.65 9.10 -6.11
N CYS A 36 -6.82 10.14 -6.10
CA CYS A 36 -7.23 11.44 -5.57
C CYS A 36 -8.45 11.98 -6.32
N LEU A 37 -9.20 12.90 -5.70
CA LEU A 37 -10.44 13.46 -6.25
C LEU A 37 -10.26 14.03 -7.66
N PHE A 38 -9.14 14.71 -7.91
CA PHE A 38 -8.79 15.25 -9.23
C PHE A 38 -8.62 14.14 -10.29
N CYS A 39 -7.79 13.13 -9.99
CA CYS A 39 -7.55 12.02 -10.90
C CYS A 39 -8.81 11.19 -11.11
N ARG A 40 -9.62 11.00 -10.06
CA ARG A 40 -10.90 10.31 -10.12
C ARG A 40 -11.90 11.03 -11.04
N GLY A 41 -12.08 12.34 -10.87
CA GLY A 41 -12.98 13.14 -11.72
C GLY A 41 -12.54 13.20 -13.19
N ARG A 42 -11.23 13.17 -13.45
CA ARG A 42 -10.67 13.16 -14.81
C ARG A 42 -10.37 11.77 -15.37
N LYS A 43 -10.71 10.69 -14.64
CA LYS A 43 -10.41 9.30 -15.00
C LYS A 43 -8.93 9.05 -15.35
N LEU A 44 -8.02 9.74 -14.65
CA LEU A 44 -6.57 9.62 -14.82
C LEU A 44 -5.98 8.60 -13.85
N LYS A 45 -4.88 7.96 -14.25
CA LYS A 45 -4.07 7.14 -13.34
C LYS A 45 -3.50 8.00 -12.21
N CYS A 46 -3.65 7.54 -10.97
CA CYS A 46 -3.18 8.23 -9.77
C CYS A 46 -2.12 7.37 -9.06
N ASP A 47 -1.02 7.98 -8.66
CA ASP A 47 0.11 7.28 -8.02
C ASP A 47 -0.06 7.07 -6.51
N GLY A 48 -1.12 7.61 -5.90
CA GLY A 48 -1.44 7.38 -4.48
C GLY A 48 -0.42 7.93 -3.46
N ARG A 49 0.44 8.88 -3.87
CA ARG A 49 1.38 9.58 -2.98
C ARG A 49 0.68 10.72 -2.24
N SER A 50 1.33 11.34 -1.24
CA SER A 50 0.81 12.55 -0.56
C SER A 50 0.34 13.63 -1.55
N THR A 51 1.10 13.83 -2.62
CA THR A 51 0.66 14.54 -3.83
C THR A 51 1.01 13.69 -5.04
N CYS A 52 0.01 13.28 -5.82
CA CYS A 52 0.25 12.47 -7.02
C CYS A 52 1.01 13.27 -8.10
N ALA A 53 1.70 12.59 -9.03
CA ALA A 53 2.49 13.27 -10.05
C ALA A 53 1.65 14.22 -10.93
N ASN A 54 0.38 13.86 -11.17
CA ASN A 54 -0.56 14.67 -11.94
C ASN A 54 -0.94 15.98 -11.26
N CYS A 55 -1.11 15.98 -9.93
CA CYS A 55 -1.41 17.17 -9.16
C CYS A 55 -0.14 18.02 -8.95
N SER A 56 0.99 17.37 -8.68
CA SER A 56 2.29 18.03 -8.48
C SER A 56 2.69 18.85 -9.71
N ARG A 57 2.65 18.27 -10.93
CA ARG A 57 2.98 19.00 -12.17
C ARG A 57 2.03 20.16 -12.49
N ARG A 58 0.82 20.15 -11.93
CA ARG A 58 -0.20 21.17 -12.16
C ARG A 58 -0.29 22.17 -11.01
N ASN A 59 0.50 21.99 -9.94
CA ASN A 59 0.39 22.73 -8.69
C ASN A 59 -1.07 22.82 -8.17
N LEU A 60 -1.81 21.71 -8.27
CA LEU A 60 -3.21 21.62 -7.83
C LEU A 60 -3.33 20.86 -6.51
N PRO A 61 -4.38 21.13 -5.71
CA PRO A 61 -4.63 20.41 -4.47
C PRO A 61 -4.88 18.91 -4.75
N CYS A 62 -4.17 18.06 -4.02
CA CYS A 62 -4.27 16.60 -4.13
C CYS A 62 -4.99 16.02 -2.92
N THR A 63 -6.32 16.04 -2.97
CA THR A 63 -7.17 15.54 -1.88
C THR A 63 -7.63 14.11 -2.16
N TYR A 64 -7.58 13.26 -1.14
CA TYR A 64 -8.14 11.92 -1.16
C TYR A 64 -9.39 11.91 -0.28
N ALA A 65 -10.48 11.28 -0.73
CA ALA A 65 -11.66 11.11 0.12
C ALA A 65 -11.33 10.08 1.20
N SER A 66 -11.32 10.49 2.47
CA SER A 66 -11.30 9.56 3.58
C SER A 66 -12.64 8.85 3.65
N VAL A 67 -12.63 7.53 3.53
CA VAL A 67 -13.81 6.69 3.81
C VAL A 67 -13.98 6.59 5.33
N SER A 68 -14.23 7.72 5.99
CA SER A 68 -14.63 7.71 7.38
C SER A 68 -16.10 7.29 7.40
N SER A 69 -16.32 6.02 7.69
CA SER A 69 -17.60 5.34 7.81
C SER A 69 -18.67 6.24 8.45
N GLN A 70 -19.64 6.69 7.66
CA GLN A 70 -20.95 7.06 8.19
C GLN A 70 -21.69 5.75 8.46
N GLN A 71 -21.44 5.18 9.64
CA GLN A 71 -22.22 4.09 10.21
C GLN A 71 -23.31 4.76 11.07
N SER A 72 -24.54 4.82 10.54
CA SER A 72 -25.77 5.13 11.28
C SER A 72 -26.23 3.95 12.11
#